data_AF-A0A3D1N1W3-F1
#
_entry.id   AF-A0A3D1N1W3-F1
#
_cell.length_a   1.000
_cell.length_b   1.000
_cell.length_c   1.000
_cell.angle_alpha   90.00
_cell.angle_beta   90.00
_cell.angle_gamma   90.00
#
_symmetry.space_group_name_H-M   'P 1'
#
loop_
_entity.id
_entity.type
_entity.pdbx_description
1 polymer ?
#
loop_
_entity_poly.entity_id
_entity_poly.type
_entity_poly.pdbx_seq_one_letter_code
_entity_poly.pdbx_strand_id
1 'polypeptide(L)'
;MKKHGSRNKYLLKAALSAALVFSFTDRAFSQAFEIQPGNVNEAEYAALKDKLSVSLFFRGEAADKILDAGLQGRILELKGGETHAQVREALINWIKKNTAEAANLYAYLSRNGAAGALPAEIEYYIYSWKINPHFSGLVNALTAAAGNKALSDETLNLAASRLFEGPQLVPESPGVGSGRGSIGEAGFFSGYADYKLNRAGLEKEKINLRDWLNALREDFEPRSFGLMSKPKGRGRPGLQPAGGSLKAGPGADLPSPLRRRLLGETLSAYETFAASASALRARSALTREESAGLEKERNSLRNKLAALTLLELAERVNRAVRGLGGEDAGLFKDAEVLSRSFEKAARNFEEGAHASGDIARVLPEAVRAGAGFCVRASAAQSLSSLRVRIRRTGFSCLYDYLYYRFFERFYPETAYVRARGVMAGAASVLSRAHSRLQFARLEDMDEDLAGEISAVSSSLEVVEKASAANRRTQFFLWGVVFRPVELEFLFSDGKLSFEPAFTFFRIITSPRPFGLMFKPKGRG
;
A
#
# COMPACT_ATOMS: atom_id res chain seq x y z
N MET A 1 -38.78 12.62 -30.95
CA MET A 1 -39.41 12.17 -29.68
C MET A 1 -39.04 10.71 -29.48
N LYS A 2 -38.49 10.18 -28.40
CA LYS A 2 -38.03 10.64 -27.08
C LYS A 2 -36.85 9.71 -26.71
N LYS A 3 -35.72 10.29 -26.29
CA LYS A 3 -34.58 9.56 -25.70
C LYS A 3 -34.92 9.16 -24.26
N HIS A 4 -35.03 7.86 -23.99
CA HIS A 4 -34.82 7.23 -22.68
C HIS A 4 -33.98 5.95 -22.96
N GLY A 5 -32.97 5.55 -22.19
CA GLY A 5 -32.59 5.96 -20.86
C GLY A 5 -31.07 5.86 -20.67
N SER A 6 -30.49 6.94 -20.13
CA SER A 6 -29.07 7.02 -19.74
C SER A 6 -28.81 6.44 -18.34
N ARG A 7 -29.69 5.57 -17.82
CA ARG A 7 -29.69 5.16 -16.41
C ARG A 7 -28.79 3.97 -16.04
N ASN A 8 -28.33 3.16 -16.99
CA ASN A 8 -27.47 1.99 -16.66
C ASN A 8 -25.95 2.26 -16.74
N LYS A 9 -25.51 3.45 -17.18
CA LYS A 9 -24.08 3.73 -17.44
C LYS A 9 -23.27 4.16 -16.20
N TYR A 10 -23.92 4.41 -15.06
CA TYR A 10 -23.25 4.85 -13.83
C TYR A 10 -23.22 3.80 -12.71
N LEU A 11 -24.08 2.77 -12.77
CA LEU A 11 -24.09 1.68 -11.78
C LEU A 11 -23.00 0.62 -12.03
N LEU A 12 -22.57 0.43 -13.28
CA LEU A 12 -21.50 -0.51 -13.68
C LEU A 12 -20.10 -0.01 -13.30
N LYS A 13 -19.87 1.31 -13.38
CA LYS A 13 -18.60 1.96 -12.99
C LYS A 13 -18.27 1.81 -11.50
N ALA A 14 -19.27 1.57 -10.64
CA ALA A 14 -19.07 1.37 -9.20
C ALA A 14 -18.79 -0.10 -8.82
N ALA A 15 -19.24 -1.07 -9.62
CA ALA A 15 -19.06 -2.50 -9.32
C ALA A 15 -17.68 -3.03 -9.71
N LEU A 16 -17.05 -2.50 -10.77
CA LEU A 16 -15.74 -2.97 -11.23
C LEU A 16 -14.57 -2.50 -10.34
N SER A 17 -14.69 -1.31 -9.72
CA SER A 17 -13.70 -0.83 -8.74
C SER A 17 -13.81 -1.54 -7.38
N ALA A 18 -15.00 -2.05 -7.04
CA ALA A 18 -15.21 -2.82 -5.81
C ALA A 18 -14.70 -4.27 -5.91
N ALA A 19 -14.88 -4.93 -7.07
CA ALA A 19 -14.47 -6.34 -7.22
C ALA A 19 -12.94 -6.56 -7.21
N LEU A 20 -12.14 -5.56 -7.57
CA LEU A 20 -10.67 -5.64 -7.53
C LEU A 20 -10.07 -5.34 -6.14
N VAL A 21 -10.87 -4.92 -5.16
CA VAL A 21 -10.43 -4.67 -3.77
C VAL A 21 -10.96 -5.74 -2.80
N PHE A 22 -12.07 -6.42 -3.11
CA PHE A 22 -12.79 -7.30 -2.17
C PHE A 22 -12.35 -8.78 -2.08
N SER A 23 -11.11 -9.13 -2.48
CA SER A 23 -10.60 -10.52 -2.29
C SER A 23 -9.88 -10.76 -0.95
N PHE A 24 -10.13 -9.95 0.08
CA PHE A 24 -9.72 -10.28 1.45
C PHE A 24 -10.93 -10.23 2.38
N THR A 25 -11.10 -11.36 3.08
CA THR A 25 -11.95 -11.60 4.24
C THR A 25 -13.46 -11.72 3.97
N ASP A 26 -13.95 -12.96 4.04
CA ASP A 26 -15.29 -13.22 4.51
C ASP A 26 -15.35 -14.55 5.29
N ARG A 27 -15.52 -14.46 6.60
CA ARG A 27 -16.19 -15.46 7.46
C ARG A 27 -16.57 -14.86 8.82
N ALA A 28 -17.84 -14.46 8.88
CA ALA A 28 -18.82 -14.56 9.97
C ALA A 28 -18.39 -14.50 11.47
N PHE A 29 -18.91 -13.46 12.14
CA PHE A 29 -19.49 -13.37 13.49
C PHE A 29 -19.08 -14.38 14.59
N SER A 30 -18.47 -13.84 15.65
CA SER A 30 -18.82 -14.13 17.05
C SER A 30 -18.42 -12.94 17.95
N GLN A 31 -19.33 -12.46 18.80
CA GLN A 31 -19.10 -11.32 19.70
C GLN A 31 -18.21 -11.72 20.89
N ALA A 32 -17.01 -11.15 20.99
CA ALA A 32 -16.29 -10.88 22.26
C ALA A 32 -15.02 -10.05 21.98
N PHE A 33 -14.78 -9.03 22.82
CA PHE A 33 -13.56 -8.21 22.99
C PHE A 33 -12.42 -8.43 21.99
N GLU A 34 -12.17 -7.45 21.11
CA GLU A 34 -11.17 -7.55 20.04
C GLU A 34 -10.22 -6.34 20.04
N ILE A 35 -8.95 -6.60 20.38
CA ILE A 35 -7.82 -5.70 20.09
C ILE A 35 -7.52 -5.87 18.60
N GLN A 36 -7.76 -4.85 17.76
CA GLN A 36 -7.42 -4.97 16.34
C GLN A 36 -5.90 -4.97 16.12
N PRO A 37 -5.32 -5.98 15.45
CA PRO A 37 -3.92 -6.01 15.10
C PRO A 37 -3.64 -5.06 13.95
N GLY A 38 -2.87 -4.00 14.21
CA GLY A 38 -2.27 -3.18 13.15
C GLY A 38 -1.39 -4.04 12.24
N ASN A 39 -1.87 -4.35 11.04
CA ASN A 39 -1.15 -4.96 9.92
C ASN A 39 -0.35 -6.24 10.24
N VAL A 40 -0.80 -7.10 11.15
CA VAL A 40 -0.24 -8.46 11.25
C VAL A 40 -1.07 -9.34 10.32
N ASN A 41 -0.43 -10.00 9.37
CA ASN A 41 -1.08 -10.98 8.52
C ASN A 41 -1.80 -12.00 9.43
N GLU A 42 -3.09 -12.22 9.24
CA GLU A 42 -3.92 -13.07 10.11
C GLU A 42 -3.31 -14.48 10.28
N ALA A 43 -2.65 -14.98 9.22
CA ALA A 43 -1.92 -16.24 9.25
C ALA A 43 -0.67 -16.21 10.15
N GLU A 44 0.05 -15.08 10.22
CA GLU A 44 1.20 -14.91 11.12
C GLU A 44 0.75 -14.82 12.57
N TYR A 45 -0.36 -14.12 12.84
CA TYR A 45 -0.95 -14.01 14.16
C TYR A 45 -1.42 -15.37 14.68
N ALA A 46 -2.14 -16.14 13.86
CA ALA A 46 -2.57 -17.49 14.20
C ALA A 46 -1.38 -18.41 14.48
N ALA A 47 -0.36 -18.39 13.63
CA ALA A 47 0.86 -19.18 13.84
C ALA A 47 1.63 -18.77 15.11
N LEU A 48 1.62 -17.49 15.48
CA LEU A 48 2.26 -17.00 16.70
C LEU A 48 1.47 -17.43 17.94
N LYS A 49 0.15 -17.34 17.90
CA LYS A 49 -0.75 -17.83 18.96
C LYS A 49 -0.55 -19.33 19.21
N ASP A 50 -0.46 -20.12 18.14
CA ASP A 50 -0.19 -21.57 18.24
C ASP A 50 1.20 -21.86 18.82
N LYS A 51 2.22 -21.09 18.44
CA LYS A 51 3.57 -21.23 19.03
C LYS A 51 3.58 -20.90 20.52
N LEU A 52 2.92 -19.81 20.92
CA LEU A 52 2.80 -19.42 22.33
C LEU A 52 1.95 -20.41 23.12
N SER A 53 0.96 -21.07 22.51
CA SER A 53 0.13 -22.06 23.19
C SER A 53 0.85 -23.39 23.39
N VAL A 54 1.74 -23.81 22.48
CA VAL A 54 2.40 -25.13 22.56
C VAL A 54 3.81 -25.06 23.15
N SER A 55 4.59 -24.03 22.86
CA SER A 55 6.02 -24.00 23.17
C SER A 55 6.37 -23.17 24.40
N LEU A 56 6.94 -23.81 25.42
CA LEU A 56 7.49 -23.13 26.61
C LEU A 56 8.62 -22.14 26.24
N PHE A 57 9.43 -22.48 25.23
CA PHE A 57 10.51 -21.64 24.76
C PHE A 57 9.99 -20.29 24.22
N PHE A 58 8.95 -20.32 23.38
CA PHE A 58 8.35 -19.09 22.83
C PHE A 58 7.70 -18.23 23.91
N ARG A 59 7.10 -18.83 24.95
CA ARG A 59 6.61 -18.06 26.11
C ARG A 59 7.74 -17.40 26.88
N GLY A 60 8.87 -18.10 27.03
CA GLY A 60 10.08 -17.54 27.63
C GLY A 60 10.60 -16.33 26.85
N GLU A 61 10.74 -16.45 25.53
CA GLU A 61 11.15 -15.34 24.66
C GLU A 61 10.18 -14.16 24.75
N ALA A 62 8.87 -14.43 24.74
CA ALA A 62 7.86 -13.38 24.87
C ALA A 62 7.93 -12.68 26.23
N ALA A 63 8.14 -13.42 27.32
CA ALA A 63 8.33 -12.85 28.65
C ALA A 63 9.59 -11.97 28.72
N ASP A 64 10.69 -12.40 28.10
CA ASP A 64 11.94 -11.63 28.04
C ASP A 64 11.73 -10.30 27.28
N LYS A 65 11.04 -10.32 26.13
CA LYS A 65 10.71 -9.09 25.39
C LYS A 65 9.84 -8.11 26.18
N ILE A 66 8.90 -8.62 26.99
CA ILE A 66 8.05 -7.80 27.85
C ILE A 66 8.88 -7.14 28.96
N LEU A 67 9.82 -7.89 29.54
CA LEU A 67 10.75 -7.39 30.56
C LEU A 67 11.71 -6.35 30.01
N ASP A 68 12.29 -6.61 28.83
CA ASP A 68 13.19 -5.68 28.13
C ASP A 68 12.49 -4.36 27.79
N ALA A 69 11.18 -4.41 27.51
CA ALA A 69 10.35 -3.23 27.26
C ALA A 69 9.87 -2.52 28.54
N GLY A 70 10.17 -3.06 29.73
CA GLY A 70 9.75 -2.48 31.01
C GLY A 70 8.24 -2.54 31.28
N LEU A 71 7.53 -3.50 30.69
CA LEU A 71 6.06 -3.59 30.73
C LEU A 71 5.51 -4.50 31.83
N GLN A 72 6.36 -5.21 32.56
CA GLN A 72 5.97 -6.18 33.58
C GLN A 72 5.02 -5.60 34.63
N GLY A 73 5.21 -4.35 35.05
CA GLY A 73 4.38 -3.70 36.07
C GLY A 73 3.00 -3.26 35.57
N ARG A 74 2.76 -3.27 34.24
CA ARG A 74 1.44 -3.01 33.65
C ARG A 74 0.61 -4.29 33.49
N ILE A 75 1.28 -5.44 33.40
CA ILE A 75 0.66 -6.74 33.13
C ILE A 75 0.45 -7.52 34.43
N LEU A 76 1.40 -7.39 35.36
CA LEU A 76 1.40 -8.08 36.65
C LEU A 76 1.32 -7.07 37.78
N GLU A 77 0.52 -7.38 38.78
CA GLU A 77 0.53 -6.67 40.06
C GLU A 77 1.77 -7.10 40.86
N LEU A 78 2.83 -6.29 40.77
CA LEU A 78 4.08 -6.51 41.52
C LEU A 78 4.01 -5.80 42.88
N LYS A 79 4.35 -6.50 43.95
CA LYS A 79 4.35 -5.98 45.33
C LYS A 79 5.68 -5.30 45.70
N GLY A 80 6.70 -5.44 44.86
CA GLY A 80 8.04 -4.94 45.11
C GLY A 80 8.86 -5.97 45.90
N GLY A 81 10.09 -6.23 45.43
CA GLY A 81 10.98 -7.24 46.01
C GLY A 81 11.00 -8.57 45.25
N GLU A 82 10.19 -8.74 44.20
CA GLU A 82 10.27 -9.90 43.32
C GLU A 82 11.61 -9.91 42.54
N THR A 83 12.24 -11.08 42.50
CA THR A 83 13.41 -11.31 41.65
C THR A 83 13.03 -11.37 40.18
N HIS A 84 13.97 -11.05 39.28
CA HIS A 84 13.75 -11.16 37.83
C HIS A 84 13.20 -12.53 37.41
N ALA A 85 13.68 -13.61 38.02
CA ALA A 85 13.20 -14.97 37.75
C ALA A 85 11.72 -15.15 38.13
N GLN A 86 11.28 -14.63 39.27
CA GLN A 86 9.89 -14.68 39.72
C GLN A 86 8.96 -13.89 38.80
N VAL A 87 9.38 -12.69 38.37
CA VAL A 87 8.61 -11.88 37.41
C VAL A 87 8.50 -12.59 36.07
N ARG A 88 9.59 -13.18 35.58
CA ARG A 88 9.61 -13.95 34.32
C ARG A 88 8.69 -15.16 34.40
N GLU A 89 8.72 -15.91 35.49
CA GLU A 89 7.84 -17.07 35.69
C GLU A 89 6.36 -16.65 35.74
N ALA A 90 6.05 -15.56 36.44
CA ALA A 90 4.71 -14.99 36.48
C ALA A 90 4.22 -14.55 35.08
N LEU A 91 5.09 -13.94 34.27
CA LEU A 91 4.78 -13.58 32.88
C LEU A 91 4.54 -14.81 32.01
N ILE A 92 5.35 -15.87 32.12
CA ILE A 92 5.13 -17.11 31.37
C ILE A 92 3.76 -17.73 31.71
N ASN A 93 3.38 -17.69 32.99
CA ASN A 93 2.07 -18.16 33.45
C ASN A 93 0.92 -17.28 32.95
N TRP A 94 1.12 -15.96 32.91
CA TRP A 94 0.16 -15.02 32.31
C TRP A 94 -0.01 -15.25 30.80
N ILE A 95 1.09 -15.38 30.05
CA ILE A 95 1.11 -15.66 28.60
C ILE A 95 0.36 -16.96 28.30
N LYS A 96 0.53 -17.99 29.13
CA LYS A 96 -0.19 -19.27 28.99
C LYS A 96 -1.71 -19.10 29.11
N LYS A 97 -2.19 -18.21 29.99
CA LYS A 97 -3.62 -17.93 30.19
C LYS A 97 -4.17 -16.97 29.13
N ASN A 98 -3.37 -16.01 28.67
CA ASN A 98 -3.76 -14.92 27.77
C ASN A 98 -2.99 -14.96 26.43
N THR A 99 -3.01 -16.13 25.78
CA THR A 99 -2.19 -16.39 24.57
C THR A 99 -2.47 -15.41 23.41
N ALA A 100 -3.72 -14.97 23.25
CA ALA A 100 -4.13 -14.04 22.19
C ALA A 100 -3.56 -12.63 22.41
N GLU A 101 -3.64 -12.12 23.64
CA GLU A 101 -3.10 -10.81 24.03
C GLU A 101 -1.57 -10.82 23.97
N ALA A 102 -0.96 -11.89 24.46
CA ALA A 102 0.49 -12.07 24.38
C ALA A 102 1.00 -12.12 22.93
N ALA A 103 0.24 -12.75 22.01
CA ALA A 103 0.59 -12.76 20.58
C ALA A 103 0.58 -11.35 19.98
N ASN A 104 -0.42 -10.53 20.31
CA ASN A 104 -0.50 -9.13 19.87
C ASN A 104 0.67 -8.31 20.43
N LEU A 105 0.93 -8.42 21.73
CA LEU A 105 2.02 -7.71 22.39
C LEU A 105 3.38 -8.11 21.83
N TYR A 106 3.60 -9.41 21.61
CA TYR A 106 4.82 -9.93 21.01
C TYR A 106 5.04 -9.42 19.58
N ALA A 107 3.97 -9.38 18.77
CA ALA A 107 4.04 -8.86 17.40
C ALA A 107 4.36 -7.36 17.39
N TYR A 108 3.76 -6.59 18.31
CA TYR A 108 4.05 -5.16 18.49
C TYR A 108 5.51 -4.92 18.89
N LEU A 109 5.98 -5.59 19.95
CA LEU A 109 7.35 -5.44 20.46
C LEU A 109 8.40 -5.91 19.44
N SER A 110 8.10 -6.95 18.67
CA SER A 110 9.02 -7.44 17.62
C SER A 110 9.17 -6.47 16.45
N ARG A 111 8.20 -5.57 16.22
CA ARG A 111 8.23 -4.57 15.15
C ARG A 111 8.81 -3.23 15.61
N ASN A 112 8.45 -2.80 16.82
CA ASN A 112 8.81 -1.48 17.34
C ASN A 112 10.05 -1.49 18.24
N GLY A 113 10.58 -2.68 18.56
CA GLY A 113 11.68 -2.86 19.49
C GLY A 113 11.29 -2.62 20.95
N ALA A 114 12.23 -2.86 21.87
CA ALA A 114 12.03 -2.66 23.32
C ALA A 114 11.82 -1.17 23.70
N ALA A 115 12.26 -0.23 22.85
CA ALA A 115 12.14 1.21 23.07
C ALA A 115 10.82 1.80 22.53
N GLY A 116 9.96 0.99 21.90
CA GLY A 116 8.65 1.45 21.43
C GLY A 116 7.74 1.77 22.61
N ALA A 117 7.55 3.06 22.91
CA ALA A 117 6.61 3.49 23.94
C ALA A 117 5.20 3.01 23.58
N LEU A 118 4.66 2.08 24.38
CA LEU A 118 3.24 1.77 24.31
C LEU A 118 2.45 3.04 24.69
N PRO A 119 1.52 3.51 23.85
CA PRO A 119 0.69 4.66 24.17
C PRO A 119 0.06 4.48 25.56
N ALA A 120 0.10 5.53 26.37
CA ALA A 120 -0.27 5.49 27.80
C ALA A 120 -1.73 5.10 28.04
N GLU A 121 -2.57 5.29 27.02
CA GLU A 121 -3.96 4.91 26.99
C GLU A 121 -4.25 4.47 25.56
N ILE A 122 -4.54 3.20 25.35
CA ILE A 122 -5.11 2.76 24.07
C ILE A 122 -6.58 3.15 24.17
N GLU A 123 -6.93 4.38 23.78
CA GLU A 123 -8.33 4.74 23.57
C GLU A 123 -8.87 3.86 22.45
N TYR A 124 -9.60 2.81 22.84
CA TYR A 124 -10.34 1.98 21.91
C TYR A 124 -11.54 2.78 21.44
N TYR A 125 -11.41 3.45 20.30
CA TYR A 125 -12.58 3.83 19.52
C TYR A 125 -13.19 2.53 18.98
N ILE A 126 -14.23 2.03 19.64
CA ILE A 126 -15.22 1.21 18.96
C ILE A 126 -15.73 2.12 17.85
N TYR A 127 -15.30 1.89 16.61
CA TYR A 127 -15.88 2.55 15.44
C TYR A 127 -17.32 2.05 15.30
N SER A 128 -18.23 2.56 16.12
CA SER A 128 -19.59 2.72 15.66
C SER A 128 -19.48 3.78 14.56
N TRP A 129 -19.67 3.36 13.32
CA TRP A 129 -19.82 4.30 12.21
C TRP A 129 -21.12 5.08 12.47
N LYS A 130 -21.05 6.13 13.30
CA LYS A 130 -22.06 7.16 13.29
C LYS A 130 -21.85 7.89 11.98
N ILE A 131 -22.75 7.60 11.03
CA ILE A 131 -22.87 8.38 9.80
C ILE A 131 -22.80 9.85 10.22
N ASN A 132 -21.86 10.59 9.62
CA ASN A 132 -21.68 12.01 9.92
C ASN A 132 -23.07 12.67 9.92
N PRO A 133 -23.50 13.33 11.01
CA PRO A 133 -24.83 13.94 11.08
C PRO A 133 -25.15 14.84 9.88
N HIS A 134 -24.11 15.49 9.34
CA HIS A 134 -24.17 16.26 8.11
C HIS A 134 -24.54 15.40 6.88
N PHE A 135 -23.87 14.25 6.71
CA PHE A 135 -24.18 13.31 5.63
C PHE A 135 -25.60 12.75 5.76
N SER A 136 -26.04 12.38 6.97
CA SER A 136 -27.44 11.99 7.17
C SER A 136 -28.42 13.12 6.86
N GLY A 137 -28.05 14.38 7.14
CA GLY A 137 -28.82 15.55 6.74
C GLY A 137 -28.94 15.71 5.23
N LEU A 138 -27.84 15.51 4.48
CA LEU A 138 -27.83 15.56 3.02
C LEU A 138 -28.67 14.43 2.40
N VAL A 139 -28.57 13.20 2.93
CA VAL A 139 -29.39 12.06 2.49
C VAL A 139 -30.88 12.32 2.76
N ASN A 140 -31.23 12.85 3.92
CA ASN A 140 -32.61 13.19 4.26
C ASN A 140 -33.16 14.31 3.35
N ALA A 141 -32.35 15.34 3.06
CA ALA A 141 -32.72 16.42 2.15
C ALA A 141 -32.95 15.91 0.72
N LEU A 142 -32.09 15.02 0.21
CA LEU A 142 -32.27 14.39 -1.10
C LEU A 142 -33.51 13.49 -1.13
N THR A 143 -33.75 12.72 -0.07
CA THR A 143 -34.91 11.82 0.04
C THR A 143 -36.22 12.62 0.10
N ALA A 144 -36.25 13.72 0.85
CA ALA A 144 -37.36 14.65 0.88
C ALA A 144 -37.59 15.32 -0.48
N ALA A 145 -36.51 15.70 -1.18
CA ALA A 145 -36.60 16.26 -2.52
C ALA A 145 -37.16 15.26 -3.55
N ALA A 146 -36.71 14.00 -3.49
CA ALA A 146 -37.18 12.93 -4.37
C ALA A 146 -38.64 12.50 -4.09
N GLY A 147 -39.09 12.61 -2.84
CA GLY A 147 -40.46 12.27 -2.44
C GLY A 147 -41.51 13.34 -2.79
N ASN A 148 -41.09 14.59 -2.98
CA ASN A 148 -42.00 15.70 -3.26
C ASN A 148 -42.14 15.96 -4.77
N LYS A 149 -43.24 15.47 -5.36
CA LYS A 149 -43.56 15.62 -6.79
C LYS A 149 -43.74 17.08 -7.25
N ALA A 150 -43.84 18.03 -6.34
CA ALA A 150 -43.99 19.46 -6.66
C ALA A 150 -42.64 20.19 -6.82
N LEU A 151 -41.50 19.55 -6.50
CA LEU A 151 -40.18 20.16 -6.67
C LEU A 151 -39.68 20.02 -8.11
N SER A 152 -38.96 21.04 -8.58
CA SER A 152 -38.34 21.03 -9.90
C SER A 152 -37.15 20.06 -9.96
N ASP A 153 -36.88 19.50 -11.15
CA ASP A 153 -35.72 18.64 -11.41
C ASP A 153 -34.39 19.32 -11.05
N GLU A 154 -34.32 20.66 -11.13
CA GLU A 154 -33.16 21.45 -10.71
C GLU A 154 -32.90 21.34 -9.22
N THR A 155 -33.95 21.35 -8.40
CA THR A 155 -33.83 21.25 -6.94
C THR A 155 -33.34 19.85 -6.53
N LEU A 156 -33.80 18.82 -7.25
CA LEU A 156 -33.36 17.43 -7.05
C LEU A 156 -31.90 17.23 -7.47
N ASN A 157 -31.49 17.79 -8.62
CA ASN A 157 -30.10 17.75 -9.06
C ASN A 157 -29.18 18.50 -8.10
N LEU A 158 -29.59 19.66 -7.58
CA LEU A 158 -28.79 20.44 -6.65
C LEU A 158 -28.64 19.74 -5.29
N ALA A 159 -29.69 19.07 -4.80
CA ALA A 159 -29.61 18.21 -3.63
C ALA A 159 -28.68 17.00 -3.84
N ALA A 160 -28.68 16.41 -5.05
CA ALA A 160 -27.80 15.31 -5.40
C ALA A 160 -26.33 15.76 -5.51
N SER A 161 -26.05 16.89 -6.19
CA SER A 161 -24.70 17.46 -6.28
C SER A 161 -24.11 17.73 -4.89
N ARG A 162 -24.89 18.30 -3.96
CA ARG A 162 -24.46 18.53 -2.57
C ARG A 162 -24.07 17.25 -1.82
N LEU A 163 -24.70 16.11 -2.13
CA LEU A 163 -24.36 14.82 -1.54
C LEU A 163 -23.00 14.30 -2.05
N PHE A 164 -22.65 14.58 -3.31
CA PHE A 164 -21.46 14.03 -3.98
C PHE A 164 -20.25 14.96 -4.04
N GLU A 165 -20.42 16.28 -3.86
CA GLU A 165 -19.32 17.26 -3.93
C GLU A 165 -18.50 17.40 -2.62
N GLY A 166 -18.93 16.77 -1.54
CA GLY A 166 -18.19 16.75 -0.27
C GLY A 166 -18.23 18.08 0.51
N PRO A 167 -17.51 18.21 1.65
CA PRO A 167 -17.73 19.26 2.66
C PRO A 167 -17.30 20.69 2.26
N GLN A 168 -17.03 20.97 0.99
CA GLN A 168 -16.37 22.22 0.58
C GLN A 168 -17.33 23.39 0.30
N LEU A 169 -18.65 23.19 0.37
CA LEU A 169 -19.63 24.27 0.17
C LEU A 169 -20.46 24.48 1.45
N VAL A 170 -20.26 25.63 2.09
CA VAL A 170 -21.16 26.13 3.14
C VAL A 170 -22.55 26.30 2.52
N PRO A 171 -23.65 25.87 3.17
CA PRO A 171 -24.98 26.08 2.64
C PRO A 171 -25.23 27.58 2.48
N GLU A 172 -25.48 28.03 1.25
CA GLU A 172 -26.15 29.31 1.02
C GLU A 172 -27.51 29.26 1.71
N SER A 173 -27.80 30.30 2.49
CA SER A 173 -29.03 30.49 3.27
C SER A 173 -30.30 30.19 2.44
N PRO A 174 -31.39 29.73 3.08
CA PRO A 174 -32.63 29.41 2.37
C PRO A 174 -33.12 30.62 1.57
N GLY A 175 -33.49 30.35 0.32
CA GLY A 175 -33.60 31.31 -0.77
C GLY A 175 -34.30 32.63 -0.41
N VAL A 176 -33.56 33.72 -0.56
CA VAL A 176 -34.13 35.04 -0.78
C VAL A 176 -34.61 35.09 -2.22
N GLY A 177 -35.87 35.49 -2.39
CA GLY A 177 -36.58 35.50 -3.66
C GLY A 177 -35.87 36.26 -4.78
N SER A 178 -36.27 35.91 -6.00
CA SER A 178 -35.85 36.49 -7.28
C SER A 178 -35.76 38.02 -7.25
N GLY A 179 -34.55 38.52 -6.99
CA GLY A 179 -34.17 39.92 -7.04
C GLY A 179 -32.93 40.09 -7.89
N ARG A 180 -33.14 40.53 -9.13
CA ARG A 180 -32.16 40.84 -10.17
C ARG A 180 -31.00 41.69 -9.61
N GLY A 181 -29.77 41.18 -9.71
CA GLY A 181 -28.55 41.92 -9.39
C GLY A 181 -27.31 41.09 -9.74
N SER A 182 -26.75 41.33 -10.92
CA SER A 182 -25.41 40.85 -11.30
C SER A 182 -24.39 41.43 -10.30
N ILE A 183 -23.84 40.57 -9.46
CA ILE A 183 -22.66 40.88 -8.65
C ILE A 183 -21.64 39.79 -9.01
N GLY A 184 -20.53 40.23 -9.61
CA GLY A 184 -19.44 39.37 -10.03
C GLY A 184 -18.85 38.58 -8.87
N GLU A 185 -18.23 37.46 -9.23
CA GLU A 185 -17.41 36.60 -8.36
C GLU A 185 -16.37 37.43 -7.60
N ALA A 186 -16.76 37.93 -6.43
CA ALA A 186 -15.85 38.45 -5.43
C ALA A 186 -15.30 37.24 -4.68
N GLY A 187 -14.08 36.84 -5.04
CA GLY A 187 -13.35 35.79 -4.34
C GLY A 187 -13.29 36.04 -2.84
N PHE A 188 -13.22 34.96 -2.07
CA PHE A 188 -13.10 34.89 -0.61
C PHE A 188 -11.95 35.72 0.00
N PHE A 189 -11.12 36.37 -0.83
CA PHE A 189 -10.01 37.25 -0.45
C PHE A 189 -9.97 38.60 -1.21
N SER A 190 -10.98 38.94 -2.00
CA SER A 190 -11.05 40.22 -2.73
C SER A 190 -11.58 41.35 -1.82
N GLY A 191 -10.85 41.63 -0.75
CA GLY A 191 -11.29 42.63 0.23
C GLY A 191 -10.41 42.75 1.47
N TYR A 192 -9.08 42.81 1.33
CA TYR A 192 -8.23 43.37 2.39
C TYR A 192 -8.38 44.90 2.49
N ALA A 193 -9.60 45.44 2.30
CA ALA A 193 -9.90 46.84 2.55
C ALA A 193 -9.97 47.12 4.06
N ASP A 194 -10.32 46.10 4.85
CA ASP A 194 -10.15 46.10 6.29
C ASP A 194 -8.86 45.34 6.61
N TYR A 195 -7.78 46.04 6.90
CA TYR A 195 -6.46 45.48 7.24
C TYR A 195 -6.41 44.65 8.55
N LYS A 196 -7.54 44.03 8.94
CA LYS A 196 -7.65 43.08 10.04
C LYS A 196 -7.10 41.73 9.61
N LEU A 197 -5.94 41.37 10.16
CA LEU A 197 -5.33 40.07 9.95
C LEU A 197 -6.26 38.96 10.48
N ASN A 198 -6.71 38.06 9.62
CA ASN A 198 -7.37 36.82 10.04
C ASN A 198 -6.34 35.87 10.67
N ARG A 199 -6.08 36.03 11.98
CA ARG A 199 -5.08 35.24 12.73
C ARG A 199 -5.32 33.74 12.63
N ALA A 200 -6.58 33.32 12.71
CA ALA A 200 -6.94 31.90 12.60
C ALA A 200 -6.64 31.36 11.19
N GLY A 201 -6.94 32.15 10.15
CA GLY A 201 -6.59 31.83 8.78
C GLY A 201 -5.08 31.70 8.56
N LEU A 202 -4.29 32.67 9.07
CA LEU A 202 -2.83 32.67 8.94
C LEU A 202 -2.17 31.48 9.65
N GLU A 203 -2.59 31.15 10.88
CA GLU A 203 -2.05 30.00 11.60
C GLU A 203 -2.42 28.68 10.93
N LYS A 204 -3.66 28.54 10.43
CA LYS A 204 -4.07 27.38 9.65
C LYS A 204 -3.22 27.22 8.38
N GLU A 205 -2.96 28.32 7.68
CA GLU A 205 -2.11 28.30 6.48
C GLU A 205 -0.66 27.93 6.81
N LYS A 206 -0.10 28.46 7.91
CA LYS A 206 1.25 28.08 8.38
C LYS A 206 1.35 26.57 8.67
N ILE A 207 0.34 26.01 9.33
CA ILE A 207 0.26 24.56 9.60
C ILE A 207 0.20 23.78 8.29
N ASN A 208 -0.69 24.14 7.36
CA ASN A 208 -0.82 23.45 6.07
C ASN A 208 0.49 23.46 5.26
N LEU A 209 1.19 24.60 5.22
CA LEU A 209 2.45 24.73 4.48
C LEU A 209 3.59 23.93 5.14
N ARG A 210 3.61 23.88 6.48
CA ARG A 210 4.54 23.03 7.24
C ARG A 210 4.28 21.55 6.96
N ASP A 211 3.03 21.13 6.98
CA ASP A 211 2.67 19.73 6.79
C ASP A 211 2.97 19.28 5.35
N TRP A 212 2.75 20.14 4.35
CA TRP A 212 3.19 19.89 2.98
C TRP A 212 4.71 19.76 2.87
N LEU A 213 5.46 20.66 3.51
CA LEU A 213 6.92 20.61 3.52
C LEU A 213 7.45 19.34 4.21
N ASN A 214 6.83 18.93 5.32
CA ASN A 214 7.18 17.71 6.04
C ASN A 214 6.93 16.46 5.19
N ALA A 215 5.80 16.37 4.48
CA ALA A 215 5.52 15.27 3.56
C ALA A 215 6.61 15.15 2.48
N LEU A 216 7.03 16.28 1.90
CA LEU A 216 8.12 16.31 0.91
C LEU A 216 9.48 15.94 1.51
N ARG A 217 9.71 16.22 2.79
CA ARG A 217 10.94 15.89 3.51
C ARG A 217 11.03 14.41 3.87
N GLU A 218 9.94 13.79 4.32
CA GLU A 218 9.91 12.36 4.63
C GLU A 218 10.26 11.50 3.40
N ASP A 219 9.86 11.95 2.21
CA ASP A 219 10.26 11.32 0.95
C ASP A 219 11.73 11.55 0.56
N PHE A 220 12.39 12.50 1.23
CA PHE A 220 13.78 12.90 0.97
C PHE A 220 14.77 12.18 1.86
N GLU A 221 14.39 11.90 3.11
CA GLU A 221 15.20 11.07 3.98
C GLU A 221 15.18 9.68 3.37
N PRO A 222 16.30 9.21 2.76
CA PRO A 222 16.32 7.87 2.20
C PRO A 222 15.96 6.99 3.37
N ARG A 223 14.81 6.28 3.30
CA ARG A 223 14.40 5.31 4.31
C ARG A 223 15.64 4.53 4.59
N SER A 224 16.28 4.83 5.71
CA SER A 224 17.57 4.28 6.05
C SER A 224 17.22 2.88 6.48
N PHE A 225 16.98 2.02 5.49
CA PHE A 225 16.98 0.59 5.61
C PHE A 225 18.21 0.33 6.44
N GLY A 226 18.00 -0.11 7.67
CA GLY A 226 19.03 -0.24 8.68
C GLY A 226 20.21 -0.97 8.07
N LEU A 227 21.16 -0.20 7.54
CA LEU A 227 22.51 -0.62 7.34
C LEU A 227 23.01 -0.72 8.76
N MET A 228 22.69 -1.86 9.36
CA MET A 228 23.31 -2.37 10.56
C MET A 228 24.76 -1.94 10.47
N SER A 229 25.15 -1.04 11.37
CA SER A 229 26.53 -0.88 11.76
C SER A 229 27.08 -2.29 11.96
N LYS A 230 27.84 -2.78 10.99
CA LYS A 230 28.48 -4.10 11.08
C LYS A 230 29.21 -4.09 12.43
N PRO A 231 28.91 -5.03 13.34
CA PRO A 231 29.68 -5.13 14.57
C PRO A 231 31.14 -5.32 14.16
N LYS A 232 32.02 -4.46 14.67
CA LYS A 232 33.47 -4.62 14.58
C LYS A 232 33.87 -5.87 15.40
N GLY A 233 33.68 -7.04 14.81
CA GLY A 233 34.12 -8.33 15.34
C GLY A 233 35.48 -8.72 14.75
N ARG A 234 36.45 -8.94 15.63
CA ARG A 234 37.85 -9.24 15.32
C ARG A 234 38.02 -10.57 14.54
N GLY A 235 38.88 -10.52 13.52
CA GLY A 235 39.88 -11.51 13.13
C GLY A 235 39.52 -13.01 13.08
N ARG A 236 39.36 -13.52 11.86
CA ARG A 236 39.88 -14.84 11.45
C ARG A 236 40.38 -14.76 10.00
N PRO A 237 41.64 -15.17 9.71
CA PRO A 237 42.10 -15.33 8.34
C PRO A 237 41.77 -16.74 7.86
N GLY A 238 41.12 -16.86 6.70
CA GLY A 238 41.02 -18.14 5.99
C GLY A 238 39.69 -18.37 5.30
N LEU A 239 39.79 -18.63 3.99
CA LEU A 239 38.76 -19.01 3.01
C LEU A 239 37.94 -17.87 2.40
N GLN A 240 38.43 -17.38 1.26
CA GLN A 240 37.66 -16.71 0.22
C GLN A 240 36.62 -17.69 -0.36
N PRO A 241 35.31 -17.38 -0.31
CA PRO A 241 34.36 -18.01 -1.20
C PRO A 241 34.41 -17.32 -2.58
N ALA A 242 34.54 -18.15 -3.62
CA ALA A 242 34.54 -17.74 -5.01
C ALA A 242 33.22 -17.06 -5.40
N GLY A 243 33.34 -15.85 -5.96
CA GLY A 243 32.65 -15.43 -7.18
C GLY A 243 31.12 -15.44 -7.19
N GLY A 244 30.51 -14.56 -6.40
CA GLY A 244 29.09 -14.23 -6.52
C GLY A 244 28.83 -12.81 -6.03
N SER A 245 29.41 -11.83 -6.72
CA SER A 245 29.13 -10.41 -6.46
C SER A 245 27.66 -10.12 -6.78
N LEU A 246 26.81 -10.22 -5.76
CA LEU A 246 25.58 -9.44 -5.69
C LEU A 246 26.02 -7.98 -5.68
N LYS A 247 26.23 -7.41 -6.87
CA LYS A 247 26.30 -5.97 -7.06
C LYS A 247 25.09 -5.41 -6.31
N ALA A 248 25.34 -4.59 -5.29
CA ALA A 248 24.30 -3.72 -4.74
C ALA A 248 23.60 -3.10 -5.95
N GLY A 249 22.28 -3.31 -6.05
CA GLY A 249 21.52 -2.90 -7.22
C GLY A 249 21.84 -1.43 -7.54
N PRO A 250 22.07 -1.07 -8.81
CA PRO A 250 22.32 0.32 -9.16
C PRO A 250 21.10 1.15 -8.74
N GLY A 251 21.31 2.18 -7.93
CA GLY A 251 20.32 3.24 -7.72
C GLY A 251 19.47 3.11 -6.46
N ALA A 252 20.07 3.30 -5.28
CA ALA A 252 19.40 4.19 -4.35
C ALA A 252 19.36 5.56 -5.04
N ASP A 253 18.22 5.90 -5.66
CA ASP A 253 18.04 7.13 -6.39
C ASP A 253 18.26 8.31 -5.47
N LEU A 254 19.49 8.81 -5.50
CA LEU A 254 19.81 10.08 -4.90
C LEU A 254 18.93 11.13 -5.58
N PRO A 255 18.20 11.96 -4.80
CA PRO A 255 17.38 13.02 -5.36
C PRO A 255 18.21 13.86 -6.32
N SER A 256 17.60 14.27 -7.45
CA SER A 256 18.29 15.09 -8.44
C SER A 256 18.91 16.34 -7.78
N PRO A 257 20.08 16.83 -8.24
CA PRO A 257 20.72 18.02 -7.66
C PRO A 257 19.78 19.23 -7.64
N LEU A 258 18.94 19.36 -8.68
CA LEU A 258 17.90 20.39 -8.76
C LEU A 258 16.89 20.28 -7.61
N ARG A 259 16.37 19.07 -7.34
CA ARG A 259 15.40 18.85 -6.25
C ARG A 259 16.00 19.14 -4.87
N ARG A 260 17.28 18.80 -4.65
CA ARG A 260 18.01 19.15 -3.39
C ARG A 260 18.13 20.65 -3.20
N ARG A 261 18.54 21.37 -4.24
CA ARG A 261 18.66 22.84 -4.21
C ARG A 261 17.30 23.45 -3.87
N LEU A 262 16.27 23.06 -4.61
CA LEU A 262 14.93 23.61 -4.46
C LEU A 262 14.32 23.28 -3.08
N LEU A 263 14.64 22.12 -2.49
CA LEU A 263 14.24 21.79 -1.12
C LEU A 263 14.85 22.76 -0.10
N GLY A 264 16.16 23.03 -0.21
CA GLY A 264 16.83 24.01 0.63
C GLY A 264 16.25 25.43 0.47
N GLU A 265 15.99 25.85 -0.76
CA GLU A 265 15.36 27.15 -1.05
C GLU A 265 13.92 27.24 -0.53
N THR A 266 13.18 26.14 -0.55
CA THR A 266 11.81 26.07 -0.02
C THR A 266 11.80 26.14 1.50
N LEU A 267 12.73 25.45 2.16
CA LEU A 267 12.92 25.54 3.62
C LEU A 267 13.25 26.98 4.04
N SER A 268 14.19 27.62 3.35
CA SER A 268 14.55 29.01 3.60
C SER A 268 13.37 29.97 3.38
N ALA A 269 12.57 29.76 2.31
CA ALA A 269 11.37 30.54 2.05
C ALA A 269 10.30 30.34 3.14
N TYR A 270 10.14 29.11 3.65
CA TYR A 270 9.24 28.80 4.75
C TYR A 270 9.67 29.49 6.05
N GLU A 271 10.96 29.44 6.39
CA GLU A 271 11.51 30.14 7.56
C GLU A 271 11.28 31.65 7.49
N THR A 272 11.48 32.23 6.30
CA THR A 272 11.26 33.66 6.06
C THR A 272 9.79 34.02 6.25
N PHE A 273 8.88 33.29 5.60
CA PHE A 273 7.44 33.48 5.73
C PHE A 273 6.97 33.29 7.19
N ALA A 274 7.46 32.25 7.89
CA ALA A 274 7.11 31.98 9.27
C ALA A 274 7.60 33.08 10.22
N ALA A 275 8.79 33.63 9.99
CA ALA A 275 9.33 34.74 10.76
C ALA A 275 8.51 36.02 10.55
N SER A 276 8.23 36.39 9.30
CA SER A 276 7.39 37.54 8.95
C SER A 276 5.97 37.42 9.51
N ALA A 277 5.34 36.25 9.34
CA ALA A 277 4.02 35.96 9.92
C ALA A 277 4.01 36.09 11.45
N SER A 278 5.07 35.61 12.12
CA SER A 278 5.19 35.68 13.58
C SER A 278 5.41 37.11 14.08
N ALA A 279 6.22 37.92 13.39
CA ALA A 279 6.45 39.32 13.72
C ALA A 279 5.16 40.16 13.63
N LEU A 280 4.28 39.80 12.69
CA LEU A 280 3.00 40.48 12.47
C LEU A 280 1.86 39.98 13.38
N ARG A 281 2.03 38.83 14.05
CA ARG A 281 0.99 38.17 14.87
C ARG A 281 0.46 39.04 16.01
N ALA A 282 1.33 39.83 16.65
CA ALA A 282 0.95 40.67 17.79
C ALA A 282 0.15 41.91 17.40
N ARG A 283 0.15 42.31 16.13
CA ARG A 283 -0.51 43.53 15.66
C ARG A 283 -2.01 43.33 15.51
N SER A 284 -2.78 44.39 15.77
CA SER A 284 -4.24 44.43 15.61
C SER A 284 -4.66 44.81 14.20
N ALA A 285 -3.83 45.58 13.49
CA ALA A 285 -3.99 45.95 12.09
C ALA A 285 -2.63 45.93 11.38
N LEU A 286 -2.64 45.54 10.10
CA LEU A 286 -1.46 45.56 9.23
C LEU A 286 -1.45 46.81 8.36
N THR A 287 -0.27 47.28 7.97
CA THR A 287 -0.20 48.26 6.88
C THR A 287 -0.41 47.56 5.52
N ARG A 288 -0.74 48.34 4.49
CA ARG A 288 -0.85 47.84 3.11
C ARG A 288 0.46 47.20 2.64
N GLU A 289 1.58 47.79 3.01
CA GLU A 289 2.92 47.31 2.68
C GLU A 289 3.23 45.99 3.38
N GLU A 290 2.89 45.86 4.67
CA GLU A 290 3.06 44.62 5.44
C GLU A 290 2.21 43.48 4.87
N SER A 291 0.94 43.76 4.55
CA SER A 291 0.06 42.77 3.92
C SER A 291 0.57 42.33 2.55
N ALA A 292 1.05 43.28 1.73
CA ALA A 292 1.60 42.97 0.41
C ALA A 292 2.92 42.18 0.51
N GLY A 293 3.76 42.49 1.49
CA GLY A 293 5.00 41.77 1.79
C GLY A 293 4.74 40.31 2.19
N LEU A 294 3.83 40.10 3.14
CA LEU A 294 3.46 38.75 3.59
C LEU A 294 2.85 37.92 2.44
N GLU A 295 1.99 38.53 1.63
CA GLU A 295 1.40 37.89 0.45
C GLU A 295 2.45 37.51 -0.60
N LYS A 296 3.45 38.37 -0.82
CA LYS A 296 4.58 38.09 -1.72
C LYS A 296 5.41 36.89 -1.23
N GLU A 297 5.74 36.85 0.05
CA GLU A 297 6.48 35.72 0.65
C GLU A 297 5.68 34.42 0.57
N ARG A 298 4.39 34.48 0.90
CA ARG A 298 3.44 33.36 0.78
C ARG A 298 3.39 32.79 -0.63
N ASN A 299 3.25 33.66 -1.63
CA ASN A 299 3.22 33.24 -3.03
C ASN A 299 4.56 32.66 -3.48
N SER A 300 5.69 33.23 -3.04
CA SER A 300 7.01 32.65 -3.29
C SER A 300 7.14 31.24 -2.73
N LEU A 301 6.71 31.02 -1.49
CA LEU A 301 6.73 29.71 -0.85
C LEU A 301 5.82 28.70 -1.56
N ARG A 302 4.59 29.09 -1.91
CA ARG A 302 3.65 28.22 -2.65
C ARG A 302 4.17 27.83 -4.03
N ASN A 303 4.80 28.75 -4.76
CA ASN A 303 5.43 28.47 -6.04
C ASN A 303 6.56 27.44 -5.89
N LYS A 304 7.43 27.59 -4.89
CA LYS A 304 8.52 26.63 -4.64
C LYS A 304 8.00 25.24 -4.23
N LEU A 305 6.97 25.17 -3.38
CA LEU A 305 6.32 23.91 -3.01
C LEU A 305 5.64 23.22 -4.21
N ALA A 306 4.98 23.98 -5.09
CA ALA A 306 4.41 23.46 -6.33
C ALA A 306 5.49 22.91 -7.26
N ALA A 307 6.61 23.64 -7.43
CA ALA A 307 7.75 23.20 -8.22
C ALA A 307 8.37 21.90 -7.67
N LEU A 308 8.56 21.79 -6.34
CA LEU A 308 9.04 20.56 -5.71
C LEU A 308 8.11 19.36 -5.96
N THR A 309 6.81 19.57 -5.82
CA THR A 309 5.81 18.51 -6.02
C THR A 309 5.83 18.01 -7.47
N LEU A 310 5.99 18.92 -8.44
CA LEU A 310 6.12 18.55 -9.86
C LEU A 310 7.40 17.76 -10.15
N LEU A 311 8.53 18.13 -9.55
CA LEU A 311 9.77 17.35 -9.66
C LEU A 311 9.64 15.95 -9.05
N GLU A 312 8.94 15.83 -7.91
CA GLU A 312 8.66 14.53 -7.30
C GLU A 312 7.77 13.66 -8.21
N LEU A 313 6.74 14.25 -8.82
CA LEU A 313 5.90 13.56 -9.81
C LEU A 313 6.71 13.09 -11.02
N ALA A 314 7.63 13.91 -11.53
CA ALA A 314 8.55 13.54 -12.61
C ALA A 314 9.41 12.32 -12.23
N GLU A 315 10.02 12.35 -11.04
CA GLU A 315 10.80 11.23 -10.50
C GLU A 315 9.94 9.98 -10.29
N ARG A 316 8.69 10.12 -9.84
CA ARG A 316 7.75 9.01 -9.65
C ARG A 316 7.35 8.36 -10.97
N VAL A 317 7.07 9.15 -12.01
CA VAL A 317 6.80 8.68 -13.37
C VAL A 317 8.01 7.92 -13.92
N ASN A 318 9.22 8.47 -13.77
CA ASN A 318 10.44 7.82 -14.22
C ASN A 318 10.74 6.52 -13.44
N ARG A 319 10.45 6.46 -12.14
CA ARG A 319 10.59 5.22 -11.35
C ARG A 319 9.60 4.14 -11.82
N ALA A 320 8.37 4.51 -12.15
CA ALA A 320 7.34 3.56 -12.55
C ALA A 320 7.71 2.79 -13.84
N VAL A 321 8.52 3.37 -14.74
CA VAL A 321 8.95 2.68 -15.97
C VAL A 321 10.16 1.77 -15.80
N ARG A 322 10.92 1.86 -14.70
CA ARG A 322 12.17 1.07 -14.53
C ARG A 322 11.96 -0.44 -14.44
N GLY A 323 10.76 -0.87 -14.05
CA GLY A 323 10.38 -2.28 -13.98
C GLY A 323 9.77 -2.83 -15.27
N LEU A 324 9.62 -1.99 -16.30
CA LEU A 324 8.98 -2.36 -17.56
C LEU A 324 9.97 -2.99 -18.55
N GLY A 325 9.46 -3.86 -19.42
CA GLY A 325 10.25 -4.53 -20.45
C GLY A 325 10.35 -3.69 -21.73
N GLY A 326 11.19 -4.12 -22.68
CA GLY A 326 11.30 -3.45 -23.99
C GLY A 326 9.99 -3.41 -24.80
N GLU A 327 9.03 -4.29 -24.47
CA GLU A 327 7.69 -4.32 -25.07
C GLU A 327 6.82 -3.11 -24.66
N ASP A 328 7.27 -2.30 -23.71
CA ASP A 328 6.58 -1.12 -23.16
C ASP A 328 7.10 0.21 -23.71
N ALA A 329 7.76 0.22 -24.89
CA ALA A 329 8.39 1.41 -25.47
C ALA A 329 7.45 2.65 -25.53
N GLY A 330 6.15 2.45 -25.74
CA GLY A 330 5.15 3.52 -25.67
C GLY A 330 5.06 4.19 -24.29
N LEU A 331 5.07 3.40 -23.21
CA LEU A 331 5.03 3.92 -21.84
C LEU A 331 6.34 4.63 -21.45
N PHE A 332 7.49 4.20 -21.97
CA PHE A 332 8.74 4.93 -21.80
C PHE A 332 8.69 6.32 -22.43
N LYS A 333 8.14 6.42 -23.66
CA LYS A 333 7.97 7.70 -24.35
C LYS A 333 6.98 8.61 -23.61
N ASP A 334 5.85 8.06 -23.16
CA ASP A 334 4.88 8.80 -22.35
C ASP A 334 5.50 9.33 -21.04
N ALA A 335 6.30 8.50 -20.37
CA ALA A 335 7.02 8.90 -19.15
C ALA A 335 7.99 10.05 -19.41
N GLU A 336 8.76 9.99 -20.50
CA GLU A 336 9.70 11.03 -20.90
C GLU A 336 8.98 12.36 -21.18
N VAL A 337 7.86 12.30 -21.91
CA VAL A 337 7.03 13.48 -22.21
C VAL A 337 6.44 14.08 -20.94
N LEU A 338 5.85 13.25 -20.06
CA LEU A 338 5.28 13.71 -18.79
C LEU A 338 6.34 14.27 -17.84
N SER A 339 7.46 13.58 -17.67
CA SER A 339 8.58 14.04 -16.84
C SER A 339 9.07 15.40 -17.31
N ARG A 340 9.34 15.56 -18.62
CA ARG A 340 9.76 16.86 -19.19
C ARG A 340 8.70 17.94 -19.00
N SER A 341 7.42 17.61 -19.15
CA SER A 341 6.32 18.55 -18.92
C SER A 341 6.28 19.02 -17.46
N PHE A 342 6.45 18.11 -16.50
CA PHE A 342 6.47 18.44 -15.08
C PHE A 342 7.72 19.25 -14.69
N GLU A 343 8.90 18.88 -15.20
CA GLU A 343 10.13 19.64 -15.00
C GLU A 343 10.04 21.06 -15.58
N LYS A 344 9.45 21.20 -16.77
CA LYS A 344 9.20 22.53 -17.37
C LYS A 344 8.25 23.36 -16.51
N ALA A 345 7.14 22.78 -16.06
CA ALA A 345 6.20 23.47 -15.18
C ALA A 345 6.85 23.85 -13.85
N ALA A 346 7.72 22.99 -13.29
CA ALA A 346 8.46 23.29 -12.07
C ALA A 346 9.38 24.51 -12.25
N ARG A 347 10.12 24.58 -13.37
CA ARG A 347 10.96 25.76 -13.69
C ARG A 347 10.13 27.03 -13.85
N ASN A 348 8.98 26.97 -14.52
CA ASN A 348 8.10 28.13 -14.65
C ASN A 348 7.60 28.65 -13.29
N PHE A 349 7.33 27.76 -12.32
CA PHE A 349 6.98 28.18 -10.96
C PHE A 349 8.17 28.78 -10.22
N GLU A 350 9.37 28.22 -10.39
CA GLU A 350 10.61 28.73 -9.80
C GLU A 350 10.94 30.14 -10.30
N GLU A 351 10.81 30.37 -11.61
CA GLU A 351 11.06 31.66 -12.28
C GLU A 351 9.96 32.70 -11.99
N GLY A 352 8.87 32.31 -11.32
CA GLY A 352 7.71 33.18 -11.08
C GLY A 352 6.95 33.54 -12.35
N ALA A 353 7.08 32.73 -13.41
CA ALA A 353 6.39 32.94 -14.68
C ALA A 353 4.88 32.62 -14.60
N HIS A 354 4.46 31.89 -13.57
CA HIS A 354 3.07 31.57 -13.29
C HIS A 354 2.39 32.60 -12.40
N ALA A 355 1.14 32.94 -12.73
CA ALA A 355 0.30 33.73 -11.83
C ALA A 355 -0.07 32.90 -10.60
N SER A 356 -0.36 33.55 -9.46
CA SER A 356 -0.73 32.86 -8.22
C SER A 356 -1.94 31.91 -8.38
N GLY A 357 -2.85 32.22 -9.29
CA GLY A 357 -4.00 31.36 -9.64
C GLY A 357 -3.64 30.11 -10.44
N ASP A 358 -2.49 30.05 -11.11
CA ASP A 358 -2.11 28.91 -11.95
C ASP A 358 -1.84 27.64 -11.13
N ILE A 359 -1.39 27.76 -9.88
CA ILE A 359 -1.12 26.59 -9.01
C ILE A 359 -2.37 25.70 -8.90
N ALA A 360 -3.55 26.32 -8.73
CA ALA A 360 -4.81 25.62 -8.54
C ALA A 360 -5.26 24.82 -9.79
N ARG A 361 -4.72 25.15 -10.96
CA ARG A 361 -4.99 24.45 -12.22
C ARG A 361 -3.90 23.44 -12.57
N VAL A 362 -2.65 23.90 -12.59
CA VAL A 362 -1.50 23.11 -13.06
C VAL A 362 -1.23 21.91 -12.15
N LEU A 363 -1.26 22.11 -10.82
CA LEU A 363 -0.89 21.04 -9.90
C LEU A 363 -1.90 19.88 -9.89
N PRO A 364 -3.23 20.10 -9.80
CA PRO A 364 -4.19 19.00 -9.87
C PRO A 364 -4.17 18.26 -11.21
N GLU A 365 -3.98 18.96 -12.33
CA GLU A 365 -3.82 18.35 -13.66
C GLU A 365 -2.58 17.46 -13.71
N ALA A 366 -1.43 17.95 -13.21
CA ALA A 366 -0.20 17.19 -13.15
C ALA A 366 -0.31 15.96 -12.25
N VAL A 367 -0.92 16.11 -11.06
CA VAL A 367 -1.18 14.98 -10.14
C VAL A 367 -2.06 13.93 -10.80
N ARG A 368 -3.15 14.34 -11.47
CA ARG A 368 -4.04 13.43 -12.20
C ARG A 368 -3.33 12.70 -13.33
N ALA A 369 -2.53 13.42 -14.13
CA ALA A 369 -1.75 12.85 -15.22
C ALA A 369 -0.69 11.86 -14.71
N GLY A 370 0.06 12.23 -13.67
CA GLY A 370 1.06 11.38 -13.03
C GLY A 370 0.44 10.12 -12.41
N ALA A 371 -0.67 10.27 -11.67
CA ALA A 371 -1.39 9.13 -11.10
C ALA A 371 -1.92 8.18 -12.18
N GLY A 372 -2.58 8.71 -13.21
CA GLY A 372 -3.05 7.92 -14.34
C GLY A 372 -1.93 7.17 -15.05
N PHE A 373 -0.76 7.80 -15.23
CA PHE A 373 0.42 7.14 -15.75
C PHE A 373 0.91 6.00 -14.84
N CYS A 374 1.08 6.25 -13.53
CA CYS A 374 1.55 5.23 -12.59
C CYS A 374 0.64 4.00 -12.54
N VAL A 375 -0.68 4.18 -12.64
CA VAL A 375 -1.64 3.06 -12.73
C VAL A 375 -1.42 2.27 -14.01
N ARG A 376 -1.27 2.92 -15.18
CA ARG A 376 -0.96 2.24 -16.45
C ARG A 376 0.34 1.45 -16.38
N ALA A 377 1.40 2.05 -15.85
CA ALA A 377 2.69 1.39 -15.69
C ALA A 377 2.61 0.17 -14.75
N SER A 378 1.90 0.28 -13.62
CA SER A 378 1.70 -0.85 -12.70
C SER A 378 0.89 -1.99 -13.34
N ALA A 379 -0.14 -1.65 -14.13
CA ALA A 379 -0.90 -2.63 -14.90
C ALA A 379 -0.02 -3.35 -15.94
N ALA A 380 0.80 -2.61 -16.69
CA ALA A 380 1.73 -3.19 -17.67
C ALA A 380 2.76 -4.11 -17.02
N GLN A 381 3.30 -3.72 -15.86
CA GLN A 381 4.20 -4.56 -15.07
C GLN A 381 3.50 -5.85 -14.60
N SER A 382 2.24 -5.74 -14.16
CA SER A 382 1.44 -6.89 -13.73
C SER A 382 1.17 -7.85 -14.88
N LEU A 383 0.78 -7.35 -16.06
CA LEU A 383 0.60 -8.16 -17.27
C LEU A 383 1.90 -8.83 -17.72
N SER A 384 3.03 -8.12 -17.65
CA SER A 384 4.34 -8.67 -17.96
C SER A 384 4.71 -9.80 -17.01
N SER A 385 4.46 -9.62 -15.71
CA SER A 385 4.68 -10.66 -14.70
C SER A 385 3.80 -11.90 -14.95
N LEU A 386 2.54 -11.68 -15.32
CA LEU A 386 1.57 -12.73 -15.65
C LEU A 386 2.02 -13.49 -16.89
N ARG A 387 2.49 -12.78 -17.92
CA ARG A 387 3.04 -13.37 -19.15
C ARG A 387 4.25 -14.26 -18.87
N VAL A 388 5.16 -13.82 -18.00
CA VAL A 388 6.32 -14.63 -17.58
C VAL A 388 5.87 -15.91 -16.86
N ARG A 389 4.85 -15.83 -16.00
CA ARG A 389 4.29 -17.01 -15.32
C ARG A 389 3.63 -17.97 -16.30
N ILE A 390 2.80 -17.47 -17.23
CA ILE A 390 2.16 -18.28 -18.29
C ILE A 390 3.21 -18.98 -19.16
N ARG A 391 4.31 -18.30 -19.53
CA ARG A 391 5.41 -18.95 -20.27
C ARG A 391 6.05 -20.10 -19.49
N ARG A 392 5.99 -20.08 -18.15
CA ARG A 392 6.50 -21.14 -17.28
C ARG A 392 5.48 -22.25 -17.00
N THR A 393 4.21 -22.10 -17.38
CA THR A 393 3.17 -23.10 -17.10
C THR A 393 3.16 -24.27 -18.09
N GLY A 394 4.34 -24.74 -18.49
CA GLY A 394 4.46 -26.07 -19.10
C GLY A 394 4.00 -27.17 -18.13
N PHE A 395 4.01 -28.43 -18.58
CA PHE A 395 3.87 -29.54 -17.65
C PHE A 395 5.09 -29.61 -16.75
N SER A 396 4.86 -29.55 -15.44
CA SER A 396 5.93 -29.48 -14.45
C SER A 396 6.68 -30.81 -14.27
N CYS A 397 6.05 -31.93 -14.67
CA CYS A 397 6.59 -33.27 -14.64
C CYS A 397 5.79 -34.22 -15.56
N LEU A 398 6.24 -35.47 -15.71
CA LEU A 398 5.55 -36.49 -16.53
C LEU A 398 4.13 -36.78 -16.01
N TYR A 399 3.97 -36.89 -14.69
CA TYR A 399 2.66 -37.14 -14.08
C TYR A 399 1.68 -36.01 -14.36
N ASP A 400 2.16 -34.77 -14.38
CA ASP A 400 1.34 -33.60 -14.69
C ASP A 400 0.75 -33.69 -16.10
N TYR A 401 1.55 -34.15 -17.07
CA TYR A 401 1.10 -34.42 -18.43
C TYR A 401 0.12 -35.60 -18.49
N LEU A 402 0.44 -36.73 -17.84
CA LEU A 402 -0.40 -37.93 -17.88
C LEU A 402 -1.77 -37.69 -17.22
N TYR A 403 -1.80 -37.03 -16.06
CA TYR A 403 -3.06 -36.66 -15.40
C TYR A 403 -3.86 -35.69 -16.25
N TYR A 404 -3.23 -34.70 -16.88
CA TYR A 404 -3.93 -33.83 -17.82
C TYR A 404 -4.58 -34.62 -18.95
N ARG A 405 -3.85 -35.52 -19.63
CA ARG A 405 -4.41 -36.32 -20.74
C ARG A 405 -5.51 -37.27 -20.28
N PHE A 406 -5.38 -37.83 -19.09
CA PHE A 406 -6.42 -38.65 -18.47
C PHE A 406 -7.69 -37.84 -18.20
N PHE A 407 -7.57 -36.69 -17.52
CA PHE A 407 -8.73 -35.83 -17.25
C PHE A 407 -9.33 -35.24 -18.53
N GLU A 408 -8.51 -34.85 -19.50
CA GLU A 408 -8.98 -34.36 -20.79
C GLU A 408 -9.84 -35.41 -21.52
N ARG A 409 -9.47 -36.69 -21.44
CA ARG A 409 -10.19 -37.79 -22.10
C ARG A 409 -11.47 -38.20 -21.39
N PHE A 410 -11.45 -38.30 -20.07
CA PHE A 410 -12.54 -38.91 -19.29
C PHE A 410 -13.36 -37.92 -18.47
N TYR A 411 -12.78 -36.76 -18.13
CA TYR A 411 -13.38 -35.73 -17.26
C TYR A 411 -13.08 -34.31 -17.77
N PRO A 412 -13.51 -33.96 -19.00
CA PRO A 412 -13.18 -32.67 -19.62
C PRO A 412 -13.71 -31.46 -18.82
N GLU A 413 -14.74 -31.67 -18.00
CA GLU A 413 -15.34 -30.65 -17.13
C GLU A 413 -14.55 -30.38 -15.85
N THR A 414 -13.43 -31.05 -15.62
CA THR A 414 -12.59 -30.76 -14.45
C THR A 414 -12.03 -29.33 -14.52
N ALA A 415 -11.92 -28.68 -13.36
CA ALA A 415 -11.35 -27.34 -13.26
C ALA A 415 -9.94 -27.25 -13.87
N TYR A 416 -9.15 -28.33 -13.78
CA TYR A 416 -7.80 -28.38 -14.35
C TYR A 416 -7.79 -28.35 -15.89
N VAL A 417 -8.67 -29.12 -16.55
CA VAL A 417 -8.78 -29.14 -18.02
C VAL A 417 -9.32 -27.81 -18.53
N ARG A 418 -10.38 -27.27 -17.90
CA ARG A 418 -10.92 -25.95 -18.26
C ARG A 418 -9.88 -24.84 -18.11
N ALA A 419 -9.14 -24.83 -17.00
CA ALA A 419 -8.09 -23.85 -16.76
C ALA A 419 -6.98 -23.94 -17.82
N ARG A 420 -6.54 -25.15 -18.20
CA ARG A 420 -5.59 -25.36 -19.30
C ARG A 420 -6.13 -24.87 -20.64
N GLY A 421 -7.43 -25.05 -20.90
CA GLY A 421 -8.10 -24.52 -22.09
C GLY A 421 -8.06 -22.99 -22.17
N VAL A 422 -8.39 -22.30 -21.07
CA VAL A 422 -8.28 -20.82 -20.98
C VAL A 422 -6.83 -20.37 -21.20
N MET A 423 -5.87 -21.09 -20.62
CA MET A 423 -4.44 -20.78 -20.73
C MET A 423 -3.89 -20.90 -22.16
N ALA A 424 -4.50 -21.71 -23.03
CA ALA A 424 -4.12 -21.78 -24.44
C ALA A 424 -4.39 -20.46 -25.19
N GLY A 425 -5.44 -19.72 -24.80
CA GLY A 425 -5.78 -18.40 -25.34
C GLY A 425 -5.08 -17.23 -24.64
N ALA A 426 -4.46 -17.44 -23.48
CA ALA A 426 -3.97 -16.38 -22.59
C ALA A 426 -2.97 -15.42 -23.27
N ALA A 427 -2.10 -15.93 -24.16
CA ALA A 427 -1.14 -15.08 -24.87
C ALA A 427 -1.83 -13.99 -25.70
N SER A 428 -2.93 -14.33 -26.37
CA SER A 428 -3.70 -13.38 -27.18
C SER A 428 -4.43 -12.34 -26.33
N VAL A 429 -5.02 -12.78 -25.20
CA VAL A 429 -5.68 -11.90 -24.22
C VAL A 429 -4.69 -10.89 -23.66
N LEU A 430 -3.51 -11.34 -23.22
CA LEU A 430 -2.49 -10.46 -22.68
C LEU A 430 -1.93 -9.51 -23.72
N SER A 431 -1.72 -9.94 -24.97
CA SER A 431 -1.30 -9.04 -26.05
C SER A 431 -2.34 -7.96 -26.34
N ARG A 432 -3.64 -8.30 -26.38
CA ARG A 432 -4.71 -7.31 -26.54
C ARG A 432 -4.74 -6.33 -25.37
N ALA A 433 -4.59 -6.82 -24.14
CA ALA A 433 -4.53 -5.98 -22.96
C ALA A 433 -3.34 -5.03 -22.98
N HIS A 434 -2.16 -5.53 -23.37
CA HIS A 434 -0.95 -4.72 -23.52
C HIS A 434 -1.12 -3.61 -24.56
N SER A 435 -1.64 -3.95 -25.74
CA SER A 435 -1.91 -2.96 -26.79
C SER A 435 -2.90 -1.89 -26.33
N ARG A 436 -3.94 -2.25 -25.56
CA ARG A 436 -4.87 -1.24 -25.03
C ARG A 436 -4.23 -0.32 -24.00
N LEU A 437 -3.39 -0.83 -23.12
CA LEU A 437 -2.67 0.01 -22.15
C LEU A 437 -1.73 1.03 -22.81
N GLN A 438 -1.21 0.73 -24.00
CA GLN A 438 -0.33 1.63 -24.75
C GLN A 438 -1.08 2.83 -25.34
N PHE A 439 -2.31 2.66 -25.80
CA PHE A 439 -3.01 3.68 -26.59
C PHE A 439 -4.24 4.29 -25.92
N ALA A 440 -4.82 3.61 -24.94
CA ALA A 440 -6.11 3.99 -24.39
C ALA A 440 -6.00 4.59 -22.97
N ARG A 441 -6.98 5.41 -22.58
CA ARG A 441 -7.14 5.76 -21.16
C ARG A 441 -7.59 4.50 -20.44
N LEU A 442 -7.25 4.36 -19.14
CA LEU A 442 -7.72 3.23 -18.33
C LEU A 442 -9.25 3.08 -18.36
N GLU A 443 -9.96 4.20 -18.51
CA GLU A 443 -11.42 4.26 -18.62
C GLU A 443 -11.97 3.59 -19.88
N ASP A 444 -11.12 3.38 -20.89
CA ASP A 444 -11.47 2.71 -22.15
C ASP A 444 -11.17 1.19 -22.09
N MET A 445 -10.72 0.68 -20.93
CA MET A 445 -10.66 -0.77 -20.72
C MET A 445 -12.07 -1.34 -20.62
N ASP A 446 -12.46 -2.03 -21.68
CA ASP A 446 -13.68 -2.82 -21.76
C ASP A 446 -13.80 -3.82 -20.58
N GLU A 447 -14.99 -3.91 -20.00
CA GLU A 447 -15.28 -4.82 -18.89
C GLU A 447 -15.01 -6.27 -19.28
N ASP A 448 -15.26 -6.60 -20.55
CA ASP A 448 -15.01 -7.93 -21.12
C ASP A 448 -13.53 -8.32 -21.01
N LEU A 449 -12.61 -7.40 -21.31
CA LEU A 449 -11.17 -7.66 -21.25
C LEU A 449 -10.68 -7.82 -19.80
N ALA A 450 -11.22 -7.04 -18.87
CA ALA A 450 -10.92 -7.21 -17.45
C ALA A 450 -11.38 -8.59 -16.95
N GLY A 451 -12.57 -9.03 -17.38
CA GLY A 451 -13.08 -10.37 -17.12
C GLY A 451 -12.18 -11.48 -17.68
N GLU A 452 -11.71 -11.33 -18.92
CA GLU A 452 -10.77 -12.27 -19.54
C GLU A 452 -9.42 -12.36 -18.79
N ILE A 453 -8.84 -11.22 -18.37
CA ILE A 453 -7.58 -11.22 -17.60
C ILE A 453 -7.77 -11.90 -16.25
N SER A 454 -8.90 -11.66 -15.58
CA SER A 454 -9.26 -12.32 -14.32
C SER A 454 -9.43 -13.84 -14.50
N ALA A 455 -10.08 -14.26 -15.58
CA ALA A 455 -10.22 -15.68 -15.94
C ALA A 455 -8.86 -16.34 -16.21
N VAL A 456 -7.93 -15.64 -16.87
CA VAL A 456 -6.56 -16.13 -17.08
C VAL A 456 -5.80 -16.24 -15.75
N SER A 457 -5.88 -15.23 -14.87
CA SER A 457 -5.18 -15.24 -13.58
C SER A 457 -5.67 -16.38 -12.67
N SER A 458 -7.00 -16.55 -12.55
CA SER A 458 -7.59 -17.63 -11.77
C SER A 458 -7.26 -19.01 -12.34
N SER A 459 -7.30 -19.16 -13.67
CA SER A 459 -6.91 -20.40 -14.36
C SER A 459 -5.43 -20.74 -14.14
N LEU A 460 -4.55 -19.73 -14.17
CA LEU A 460 -3.13 -19.89 -13.89
C LEU A 460 -2.89 -20.46 -12.49
N GLU A 461 -3.59 -19.95 -11.47
CA GLU A 461 -3.46 -20.47 -10.10
C GLU A 461 -3.90 -21.94 -9.98
N VAL A 462 -5.00 -22.31 -10.64
CA VAL A 462 -5.47 -23.71 -10.67
C VAL A 462 -4.41 -24.60 -11.31
N VAL A 463 -3.85 -24.18 -12.45
CA VAL A 463 -2.79 -24.93 -13.14
C VAL A 463 -1.55 -25.06 -12.27
N GLU A 464 -1.06 -23.97 -11.65
CA GLU A 464 0.12 -24.02 -10.79
C GLU A 464 -0.08 -24.93 -9.57
N LYS A 465 -1.26 -24.89 -8.92
CA LYS A 465 -1.60 -25.77 -7.80
C LYS A 465 -1.67 -27.24 -8.23
N ALA A 466 -2.35 -27.54 -9.33
CA ALA A 466 -2.44 -28.91 -9.87
C ALA A 466 -1.08 -29.45 -10.28
N SER A 467 -0.27 -28.66 -10.98
CA SER A 467 1.11 -29.01 -11.34
C SER A 467 1.98 -29.28 -10.11
N ALA A 468 1.90 -28.43 -9.08
CA ALA A 468 2.64 -28.63 -7.83
C ALA A 468 2.21 -29.92 -7.11
N ALA A 469 0.90 -30.22 -7.07
CA ALA A 469 0.38 -31.45 -6.51
C ALA A 469 0.84 -32.68 -7.30
N ASN A 470 0.71 -32.68 -8.62
CA ASN A 470 1.16 -33.76 -9.50
C ASN A 470 2.66 -34.04 -9.36
N ARG A 471 3.47 -32.98 -9.24
CA ARG A 471 4.90 -33.10 -8.99
C ARG A 471 5.20 -33.74 -7.63
N ARG A 472 4.49 -33.36 -6.56
CA ARG A 472 4.62 -34.00 -5.25
C ARG A 472 4.21 -35.46 -5.30
N THR A 473 3.10 -35.78 -5.96
CA THR A 473 2.62 -37.16 -6.14
C THR A 473 3.63 -38.00 -6.91
N GLN A 474 4.25 -37.47 -7.96
CA GLN A 474 5.31 -38.17 -8.68
C GLN A 474 6.50 -38.47 -7.77
N PHE A 475 7.01 -37.48 -7.03
CA PHE A 475 8.13 -37.70 -6.11
C PHE A 475 7.78 -38.70 -5.02
N PHE A 476 6.56 -38.63 -4.51
CA PHE A 476 6.05 -39.56 -3.52
C PHE A 476 6.00 -40.99 -4.04
N LEU A 477 5.37 -41.21 -5.21
CA LEU A 477 5.26 -42.55 -5.81
C LEU A 477 6.62 -43.09 -6.22
N TRP A 478 7.52 -42.24 -6.74
CA TRP A 478 8.89 -42.65 -7.03
C TRP A 478 9.66 -43.01 -5.75
N GLY A 479 9.46 -42.28 -4.65
CA GLY A 479 10.00 -42.64 -3.35
C GLY A 479 9.52 -44.02 -2.89
N VAL A 480 8.22 -44.28 -2.99
CA VAL A 480 7.62 -45.58 -2.65
C VAL A 480 8.19 -46.71 -3.52
N VAL A 481 8.23 -46.52 -4.84
CA VAL A 481 8.58 -47.57 -5.80
C VAL A 481 10.09 -47.85 -5.81
N PHE A 482 10.92 -46.82 -5.81
CA PHE A 482 12.37 -46.97 -5.99
C PHE A 482 13.16 -46.93 -4.68
N ARG A 483 12.54 -46.48 -3.57
CA ARG A 483 13.18 -46.34 -2.25
C ARG A 483 12.23 -46.77 -1.12
N PRO A 484 11.65 -47.99 -1.16
CA PRO A 484 10.66 -48.43 -0.17
C PRO A 484 11.22 -48.50 1.25
N VAL A 485 12.55 -48.65 1.41
CA VAL A 485 13.25 -48.71 2.70
C VAL A 485 14.58 -47.97 2.58
N GLU A 486 14.60 -46.65 2.80
CA GLU A 486 15.85 -45.97 3.15
C GLU A 486 16.04 -46.09 4.67
N LEU A 487 17.17 -46.67 5.08
CA LEU A 487 17.62 -46.66 6.48
C LEU A 487 18.52 -45.44 6.65
N GLU A 488 18.13 -44.48 7.49
CA GLU A 488 19.05 -43.43 7.92
C GLU A 488 19.92 -44.01 9.04
N PHE A 489 21.24 -44.00 8.83
CA PHE A 489 22.21 -44.38 9.86
C PHE A 489 22.44 -43.18 10.77
N LEU A 490 21.83 -43.21 11.95
CA LEU A 490 22.08 -42.21 12.98
C LEU A 490 23.17 -42.73 13.91
N PHE A 491 24.33 -42.07 13.86
CA PHE A 491 25.38 -42.22 14.87
C PHE A 491 25.11 -41.24 16.01
N SER A 492 24.49 -41.74 17.08
CA SER A 492 24.41 -41.04 18.36
C SER A 492 25.08 -41.90 19.44
N ASP A 493 25.99 -41.33 20.22
CA ASP A 493 26.64 -41.96 21.38
C ASP A 493 27.35 -43.29 21.10
N GLY A 494 28.04 -43.41 19.95
CA GLY A 494 28.85 -44.59 19.61
C GLY A 494 28.03 -45.86 19.33
N LYS A 495 26.70 -45.79 19.33
CA LYS A 495 25.81 -46.86 18.91
C LYS A 495 25.21 -46.56 17.55
N LEU A 496 25.26 -47.54 16.66
CA LEU A 496 24.57 -47.51 15.39
C LEU A 496 23.09 -47.73 15.66
N SER A 497 22.25 -46.72 15.44
CA SER A 497 20.80 -46.89 15.49
C SER A 497 20.21 -46.85 14.08
N PHE A 498 19.24 -47.72 13.85
CA PHE A 498 18.50 -47.80 12.61
C PHE A 498 17.14 -47.16 12.83
N GLU A 499 16.88 -46.06 12.13
CA GLU A 499 15.52 -45.55 11.99
C GLU A 499 15.12 -45.70 10.53
N PRO A 500 13.94 -46.27 10.23
CA PRO A 500 13.40 -46.18 8.89
C PRO A 500 13.26 -44.69 8.55
N ALA A 501 14.02 -44.21 7.56
CA ALA A 501 13.91 -42.87 7.05
C ALA A 501 12.59 -42.79 6.28
N PHE A 502 11.47 -42.69 7.00
CA PHE A 502 10.17 -42.43 6.40
C PHE A 502 10.20 -40.99 5.87
N THR A 503 10.80 -40.84 4.69
CA THR A 503 10.77 -39.65 3.82
C THR A 503 9.35 -39.14 3.63
N PHE A 504 8.36 -40.04 3.74
CA PHE A 504 6.92 -39.77 3.80
C PHE A 504 6.54 -38.55 4.65
N PHE A 505 6.88 -38.54 5.94
CA PHE A 505 6.43 -37.48 6.84
C PHE A 505 7.13 -36.15 6.56
N ARG A 506 8.41 -36.18 6.16
CA ARG A 506 9.17 -34.97 5.79
C ARG A 506 8.70 -34.34 4.46
N ILE A 507 8.23 -35.14 3.50
CA ILE A 507 7.70 -34.63 2.22
C ILE A 507 6.32 -34.00 2.40
N ILE A 508 5.46 -34.57 3.26
CA ILE A 508 4.11 -34.06 3.51
C ILE A 508 4.14 -32.77 4.35
N THR A 509 5.08 -32.64 5.29
CA THR A 509 5.11 -31.51 6.25
C THR A 509 6.00 -30.34 5.85
N SER A 510 6.86 -30.47 4.83
CA SER A 510 7.76 -29.39 4.42
C SER A 510 7.11 -28.45 3.39
N PRO A 511 6.94 -27.15 3.70
CA PRO A 511 6.42 -26.17 2.74
C PRO A 511 7.43 -25.77 1.65
N ARG A 512 8.67 -26.28 1.67
CA ARG A 512 9.72 -25.89 0.72
C ARG A 512 9.98 -26.95 -0.36
N PRO A 513 10.15 -26.57 -1.64
CA PRO A 513 10.60 -27.50 -2.68
C PRO A 513 12.03 -27.98 -2.37
N PHE A 514 12.27 -29.28 -2.51
CA PHE A 514 13.50 -30.03 -2.18
C PHE A 514 14.75 -29.68 -3.03
N GLY A 515 14.87 -28.45 -3.52
CA GLY A 515 15.86 -28.05 -4.53
C GLY A 515 17.30 -27.82 -4.05
N LEU A 516 17.65 -28.00 -2.76
CA LEU A 516 18.96 -27.55 -2.25
C LEU A 516 19.67 -28.47 -1.24
N MET A 517 19.23 -29.71 -1.00
CA MET A 517 19.80 -30.52 0.09
C MET A 517 20.94 -31.48 -0.25
N PHE A 518 21.42 -31.58 -1.50
CA PHE A 518 22.57 -32.45 -1.80
C PHE A 518 23.68 -31.68 -2.52
N LYS A 519 24.58 -31.07 -1.74
CA LYS A 519 25.99 -30.95 -2.16
C LYS A 519 26.63 -32.33 -1.92
N PRO A 520 27.20 -33.01 -2.93
CA PRO A 520 27.98 -34.21 -2.67
C PRO A 520 29.15 -33.82 -1.76
N LYS A 521 29.27 -34.49 -0.60
CA LYS A 521 30.52 -34.47 0.16
C LYS A 521 31.61 -35.03 -0.75
N GLY A 522 32.61 -34.21 -1.07
CA GLY A 522 33.80 -34.67 -1.75
C GLY A 522 34.42 -35.83 -0.97
N ARG A 523 34.75 -36.91 -1.68
CA ARG A 523 35.59 -37.98 -1.14
C ARG A 523 36.99 -37.41 -0.94
N GLY A 524 37.42 -37.33 0.30
CA GLY A 524 38.82 -37.28 0.71
C GLY A 524 39.24 -38.67 1.13
#